data_AF-A0AAJ3H1H1-F1
#
_entry.id   AF-A0AAJ3H1H1-F1
#
_cell.length_a   1.000
_cell.length_b   1.000
_cell.length_c   1.000
_cell.angle_alpha   90.00
_cell.angle_beta   90.00
_cell.angle_gamma   90.00
#
_symmetry.space_group_name_H-M   'P 1'
#
loop_
_entity.id
_entity.type
_entity.pdbx_description
1 polymer ?
#
loop_
_entity_poly.entity_id
_entity_poly.type
_entity_poly.pdbx_seq_one_letter_code
_entity_poly.pdbx_strand_id
1 'polypeptide(L)' 'MKNIIGIYTSPRGHWVGDGFPVRTLFSYDTMGKHISPFLLLDHAGPADFTPTDKRRGVGQHPHRGFETVTIVY' A
#
# COMPACT_ATOMS: atom_id res chain seq x y z
N MET A 1 -1.66 15.75 25.68
CA MET A 1 -1.07 14.53 25.06
C MET A 1 -2.12 13.91 24.15
N LYS A 2 -1.74 13.31 23.01
CA LYS A 2 -2.70 12.58 22.16
C LYS A 2 -2.97 11.19 22.73
N ASN A 3 -4.20 10.69 22.58
CA ASN A 3 -4.59 9.34 23.02
C ASN A 3 -4.58 8.37 21.83
N ILE A 4 -4.22 7.11 22.09
CA ILE A 4 -4.37 6.03 21.12
C ILE A 4 -5.82 5.56 21.14
N ILE A 5 -6.48 5.63 19.98
CA ILE A 5 -7.90 5.23 19.83
C ILE A 5 -8.08 3.84 19.22
N GLY A 6 -7.01 3.25 18.69
CA GLY A 6 -7.02 1.92 18.10
C GLY A 6 -5.62 1.47 17.67
N ILE A 7 -5.39 0.16 17.70
CA ILE A 7 -4.19 -0.51 17.20
C ILE A 7 -4.66 -1.63 16.29
N TYR A 8 -4.16 -1.65 15.05
CA TYR A 8 -4.56 -2.62 14.04
C TYR A 8 -3.32 -3.36 13.55
N THR A 9 -3.44 -4.66 13.37
CA THR A 9 -2.38 -5.49 12.80
C THR A 9 -2.44 -5.46 11.27
N SER A 10 -1.30 -5.72 10.61
CA SER A 10 -1.27 -5.78 9.16
C SER A 10 -1.96 -7.08 8.67
N PRO A 11 -2.88 -6.97 7.70
CA PRO A 11 -3.52 -8.13 7.08
C PRO A 11 -2.52 -8.95 6.25
N ARG A 12 -2.98 -10.12 5.76
CA ARG A 12 -2.16 -10.98 4.89
C ARG A 12 -1.66 -10.19 3.68
N GLY A 13 -0.43 -10.50 3.27
CA GLY A 13 0.14 -9.91 2.07
C GLY A 13 -0.61 -10.33 0.81
N HIS A 14 -0.58 -9.47 -0.19
CA HIS A 14 -1.12 -9.72 -1.52
C HIS A 14 -0.24 -9.04 -2.57
N TRP A 15 -0.56 -9.27 -3.84
CA TRP A 15 0.20 -8.74 -4.96
C TRP A 15 -0.56 -7.61 -5.65
N VAL A 16 0.14 -6.51 -5.92
CA VAL A 16 -0.29 -5.51 -6.90
C VAL A 16 0.57 -5.71 -8.14
N GLY A 17 -0.04 -6.25 -9.20
CA GLY A 17 0.70 -6.74 -10.36
C GLY A 17 1.67 -7.87 -9.99
N ASP A 18 2.87 -7.88 -10.57
CA ASP A 18 3.91 -8.88 -10.30
C ASP A 18 5.23 -8.27 -9.75
N GLY A 19 5.21 -6.96 -9.45
CA GLY A 19 6.36 -6.22 -8.91
C GLY A 19 6.21 -5.77 -7.45
N PHE A 20 5.01 -5.86 -6.87
CA PHE A 20 4.72 -5.28 -5.56
C PHE A 20 3.99 -6.27 -4.63
N PRO A 21 4.73 -7.10 -3.87
CA PRO A 21 4.16 -7.88 -2.77
C PRO A 21 3.96 -6.95 -1.57
N VAL A 22 2.71 -6.58 -1.31
CA VAL A 22 2.36 -5.53 -0.35
C VAL A 22 1.52 -6.06 0.80
N ARG A 23 1.49 -5.28 1.89
CA ARG A 23 0.48 -5.37 2.95
C ARG A 23 -0.23 -4.02 3.09
N THR A 24 -1.55 -4.00 2.95
CA THR A 24 -2.35 -2.78 3.19
C THR A 24 -2.46 -2.52 4.68
N LEU A 25 -1.81 -1.48 5.18
CA LEU A 25 -1.79 -1.11 6.60
C LEU A 25 -3.04 -0.35 7.02
N PHE A 26 -3.59 0.47 6.12
CA PHE A 26 -4.91 1.09 6.28
C PHE A 26 -5.57 1.34 4.92
N SER A 27 -6.90 1.43 4.91
CA SER A 27 -7.71 1.78 3.75
C SER A 27 -8.91 2.64 4.17
N TYR A 28 -9.34 3.54 3.29
CA TYR A 28 -10.52 4.37 3.45
C TYR A 28 -11.80 3.53 3.54
N ASP A 29 -11.84 2.35 2.94
CA ASP A 29 -12.99 1.44 2.99
C ASP A 29 -13.27 0.93 4.41
N THR A 30 -12.22 0.75 5.23
CA THR A 30 -12.35 0.18 6.57
C THR A 30 -12.21 1.20 7.69
N MET A 31 -11.47 2.29 7.47
CA MET A 31 -11.17 3.30 8.50
C MET A 31 -11.83 4.67 8.24
N GLY A 32 -12.31 4.93 7.02
CA GLY A 32 -13.11 6.10 6.67
C GLY A 32 -12.52 7.43 7.15
N LYS A 33 -13.32 8.18 7.92
CA LYS A 33 -12.97 9.55 8.39
C LYS A 33 -11.80 9.59 9.37
N HIS A 34 -11.45 8.49 10.04
CA HIS A 34 -10.39 8.47 11.04
C HIS A 34 -9.00 8.67 10.44
N ILE A 35 -8.83 8.35 9.16
CA ILE A 35 -7.56 8.46 8.46
C ILE A 35 -7.51 9.65 7.49
N SER A 36 -8.58 10.46 7.39
CA SER A 36 -8.58 11.65 6.53
C SER A 36 -7.41 12.59 6.89
N PRO A 37 -6.61 13.07 5.91
CA PRO A 37 -6.84 13.04 4.46
C PRO A 37 -6.23 11.83 3.73
N PHE A 38 -5.70 10.83 4.43
CA PHE A 38 -5.10 9.63 3.85
C PHE A 38 -6.16 8.65 3.36
N LEU A 39 -5.85 7.94 2.27
CA LEU A 39 -6.75 6.97 1.65
C LEU A 39 -6.28 5.53 1.81
N LEU A 40 -5.01 5.25 1.51
CA LEU A 40 -4.47 3.90 1.50
C LEU A 40 -2.96 3.94 1.78
N LEU A 41 -2.46 2.96 2.52
CA LEU A 41 -1.03 2.74 2.67
C LEU A 41 -0.70 1.26 2.46
N ASP A 42 -0.01 0.98 1.36
CA ASP A 42 0.58 -0.32 1.09
C ASP A 42 2.07 -0.29 1.45
N HIS A 43 2.49 -1.26 2.27
CA HIS A 43 3.89 -1.49 2.59
C HIS A 43 4.42 -2.67 1.79
N ALA A 44 5.32 -2.40 0.84
CA ALA A 44 5.92 -3.42 -0.02
C ALA A 44 7.08 -4.13 0.68
N GLY A 45 7.05 -5.46 0.69
CA GLY A 45 8.17 -6.28 1.12
C GLY A 45 8.30 -6.54 2.64
N PRO A 46 9.47 -7.03 3.08
CA PRO A 46 10.66 -7.32 2.25
C PRO A 46 10.40 -8.46 1.26
N ALA A 47 10.98 -8.36 0.05
CA ALA A 47 10.89 -9.37 -0.99
C ALA A 47 12.16 -9.39 -1.83
N ASP A 48 12.74 -10.58 -2.00
CA ASP A 48 13.89 -10.79 -2.87
C ASP A 48 13.43 -11.06 -4.30
N PHE A 49 13.90 -10.24 -5.23
CA PHE A 49 13.62 -10.39 -6.65
C PHE A 49 14.86 -10.90 -7.37
N THR A 50 14.79 -12.10 -7.95
CA THR A 50 15.86 -12.60 -8.81
C THR A 50 15.97 -11.76 -10.10
N PRO A 51 17.18 -11.65 -10.69
CA PRO A 51 17.37 -11.03 -11.99
C PRO A 51 16.48 -11.66 -13.07
N THR A 52 15.97 -10.84 -14.00
CA THR A 52 15.14 -11.29 -15.12
C THR A 52 15.13 -10.26 -16.24
N ASP A 53 14.93 -10.71 -17.48
CA ASP A 53 14.71 -9.83 -18.64
C ASP A 53 13.26 -9.34 -18.75
N LYS A 54 12.35 -9.86 -17.92
CA LYS A 54 10.93 -9.48 -17.91
C LYS A 54 10.71 -8.24 -17.04
N ARG A 55 9.98 -7.26 -17.56
CA ARG A 55 9.53 -6.10 -16.77
C ARG A 55 8.44 -6.52 -15.79
N ARG A 56 8.76 -6.49 -14.50
CA ARG A 56 7.78 -6.62 -13.40
C ARG A 56 7.16 -5.25 -13.08
N GLY A 57 5.99 -5.26 -12.47
CA GLY A 57 5.31 -4.06 -11.96
C GLY A 57 3.80 -4.17 -12.08
N VAL A 58 3.17 -3.04 -12.36
CA VAL A 58 1.73 -2.95 -12.62
C VAL A 58 1.56 -2.39 -14.03
N GLY A 59 0.63 -2.95 -14.79
CA GLY A 59 0.23 -2.42 -16.10
C GLY A 59 -0.42 -1.03 -15.99
N GLN A 60 -0.82 -0.47 -17.13
CA GLN A 60 -1.54 0.80 -17.15
C GLN A 60 -2.82 0.73 -16.31
N HIS A 61 -3.00 1.70 -15.41
CA HIS A 61 -4.21 1.82 -14.60
C HIS A 61 -4.45 3.31 -14.25
N PRO A 62 -5.70 3.78 -14.25
CA PRO A 62 -6.02 5.18 -14.03
C PRO A 62 -6.13 5.55 -12.55
N HIS A 63 -5.91 6.84 -12.25
CA HIS A 63 -6.22 7.49 -10.97
C HIS A 63 -6.90 8.84 -11.22
N ARG A 64 -7.78 9.28 -10.31
CA ARG A 64 -8.47 10.58 -10.40
C ARG A 64 -8.88 11.08 -9.02
N GLY A 65 -8.61 12.36 -8.74
CA GLY A 65 -9.15 13.06 -7.58
C GLY A 65 -8.37 12.90 -6.27
N PHE A 66 -7.18 12.32 -6.32
CA PHE A 66 -6.27 12.17 -5.18
C PHE A 66 -4.82 12.03 -5.66
N GLU A 67 -3.89 11.95 -4.72
CA GLU A 67 -2.45 11.83 -4.97
C GLU A 67 -1.93 10.46 -4.54
N THR A 68 -0.94 9.95 -5.27
CA THR A 68 -0.17 8.76 -4.87
C THR A 68 1.24 9.20 -4.48
N VAL A 69 1.68 8.80 -3.29
CA VAL A 69 3.05 9.06 -2.81
C VAL A 69 3.77 7.72 -2.68
N THR A 70 4.88 7.57 -3.39
CA THR A 70 5.73 6.37 -3.32
C THR A 70 7.07 6.73 -2.68
N ILE A 71 7.44 6.00 -1.63
CA ILE A 71 8.71 6.16 -0.93
C ILE A 71 9.54 4.90 -1.18
N VAL A 72 10.69 5.07 -1.82
CA VAL A 72 11.70 4.01 -1.95
C VAL A 72 12.73 4.24 -0.85
N TYR A 73 12.91 3.25 0.02
CA TYR A 73 13.77 3.31 1.19
C TYR A 73 14.70 2.10 1.28
#